data_AF-A0A6G3Z7Q9-F1
#
_entry.id   AF-A0A6G3Z7Q9-F1
#
_cell.length_a   1.000
_cell.length_b   1.000
_cell.length_c   1.000
_cell.angle_alpha   90.00
_cell.angle_beta   90.00
_cell.angle_gamma   90.00
#
_symmetry.space_group_name_H-M   'P 1'
#
loop_
_entity.id
_entity.type
_entity.pdbx_description
1 polymer ?
#
loop_
_entity_poly.entity_id
_entity_poly.type
_entity_poly.pdbx_seq_one_letter_code
_entity_poly.pdbx_strand_id
1 'polypeptide(L)' 'MNVTAAPDLNVFSGLSIDYAALTSDDERDRADAYASLGLDYTTHGALISAEVGQTLFRNNYSDIGARVTVQFDF' A
#
# COMPACT_ATOMS: atom_id res chain seq x y z
N MET A 1 -5.19 -2.43 44.44
CA MET A 1 -4.56 -3.21 43.34
C MET A 1 -4.42 -2.24 42.19
N ASN A 2 -3.20 -1.81 41.86
CA ASN A 2 -2.95 -0.81 40.82
C ASN A 2 -2.76 -1.55 39.50
N VAL A 3 -3.73 -1.48 38.59
CA VAL A 3 -3.59 -2.05 37.24
C VAL A 3 -2.97 -0.99 36.37
N THR A 4 -1.65 -1.05 36.18
CA THR A 4 -0.97 -0.24 35.17
C THR A 4 -1.40 -0.78 33.81
N ALA A 5 -2.18 -0.01 33.05
CA ALA A 5 -2.45 -0.33 31.65
C ALA A 5 -1.11 -0.52 30.93
N ALA A 6 -0.97 -1.64 30.21
CA ALA A 6 0.21 -1.85 29.37
C ALA A 6 0.27 -0.69 28.35
N PRO A 7 1.46 -0.13 28.06
CA PRO A 7 1.58 0.89 27.03
C PRO A 7 1.09 0.32 25.70
N ASP A 8 0.25 1.08 25.02
CA ASP A 8 -0.38 0.65 23.78
C ASP A 8 0.69 0.26 22.76
N LEU A 9 0.60 -0.99 22.30
CA LEU A 9 1.62 -1.57 21.45
C LEU A 9 1.40 -1.08 20.02
N ASN A 10 2.25 -0.15 19.60
CA ASN A 10 2.37 0.28 18.21
C ASN A 10 3.12 -0.79 17.42
N VAL A 11 2.46 -1.40 16.43
CA VAL A 11 3.02 -2.54 15.68
C VAL A 11 3.04 -2.23 14.20
N PHE A 12 4.22 -2.33 13.58
CA PHE A 12 4.32 -2.54 12.14
C PHE A 12 3.74 -3.91 11.82
N SER A 13 2.58 -3.92 11.17
CA SER A 13 1.80 -5.13 10.94
C SER A 13 2.08 -5.75 9.57
N GLY A 14 2.65 -5.01 8.63
CA GLY A 14 2.96 -5.53 7.30
C GLY A 14 3.86 -4.66 6.45
N LEU A 15 4.57 -5.33 5.54
CA LEU A 15 5.30 -4.74 4.40
C LEU A 15 4.93 -5.57 3.17
N SER A 16 4.43 -4.92 2.12
CA SER A 16 4.16 -5.55 0.83
C SER A 16 5.03 -4.96 -0.28
N ILE A 17 5.48 -5.80 -1.19
CA ILE A 17 6.13 -5.41 -2.43
C ILE A 17 5.46 -6.21 -3.54
N ASP A 18 4.78 -5.51 -4.45
CA ASP A 18 4.07 -6.14 -5.56
C ASP A 18 4.70 -5.70 -6.88
N TYR A 19 4.79 -6.65 -7.82
CA TYR A 19 5.23 -6.39 -9.18
C TYR A 19 4.46 -7.27 -10.15
N ALA A 20 4.00 -6.68 -11.25
CA ALA A 20 3.34 -7.38 -12.32
C ALA A 20 3.79 -6.85 -13.69
N ALA A 21 4.22 -7.76 -14.57
CA ALA A 21 4.30 -7.49 -16.00
C ALA A 21 2.90 -7.66 -16.59
N LEU A 22 2.41 -6.65 -17.29
CA LEU A 22 1.06 -6.63 -17.83
C LEU A 22 1.11 -6.98 -19.31
N THR A 23 0.43 -8.07 -19.68
CA THR A 23 0.18 -8.38 -21.10
C THR A 23 -1.23 -7.90 -21.40
N SER A 24 -1.35 -6.98 -22.35
CA SER A 24 -2.66 -6.51 -22.81
C SER A 24 -2.71 -6.58 -24.33
N ASP A 25 -3.88 -6.92 -24.84
CA ASP A 25 -4.21 -7.11 -26.26
C ASP A 25 -5.10 -5.98 -26.82
N ASP A 26 -5.33 -4.87 -26.08
CA ASP A 26 -5.95 -3.62 -26.60
C ASP A 26 -5.08 -2.35 -26.60
N GLU A 27 -5.03 -1.65 -27.75
CA GLU A 27 -3.95 -0.74 -28.19
C GLU A 27 -3.92 0.71 -27.69
N ARG A 28 -4.75 1.18 -26.74
CA ARG A 28 -4.83 2.64 -26.47
C ARG A 28 -4.24 3.18 -25.18
N ASP A 29 -4.18 2.42 -24.09
CA ASP A 29 -3.60 2.88 -22.81
C ASP A 29 -2.96 1.71 -22.03
N ARG A 30 -2.04 0.98 -22.66
CA ARG A 30 -1.41 -0.19 -22.02
C ARG A 30 -0.31 0.24 -21.06
N ALA A 31 -0.55 -0.01 -19.77
CA ALA A 31 0.51 -0.23 -18.81
C ALA A 31 1.28 -1.51 -19.21
N ASP A 32 2.60 -1.43 -19.28
CA ASP A 32 3.49 -2.56 -19.54
C ASP A 32 3.91 -3.24 -18.23
N ALA A 33 4.04 -2.48 -17.14
CA ALA A 33 4.38 -3.01 -15.83
C ALA A 33 3.82 -2.14 -14.70
N TYR A 34 3.55 -2.78 -13.57
CA TYR A 34 3.19 -2.14 -12.31
C TYR A 34 4.12 -2.61 -11.21
N ALA A 35 4.52 -1.70 -10.33
CA ALA A 35 5.23 -2.01 -9.09
C ALA A 35 4.67 -1.18 -7.93
N SER A 36 4.53 -1.76 -6.75
CA SER A 36 4.17 -1.02 -5.54
C SER A 36 4.89 -1.48 -4.28
N LEU A 37 4.97 -0.57 -3.32
CA LEU A 37 5.49 -0.77 -1.97
C LEU A 37 4.43 -0.30 -0.97
N GLY A 38 3.98 -1.22 -0.13
CA GLY A 38 2.97 -0.97 0.91
C GLY A 38 3.52 -1.17 2.31
N LEU A 39 3.03 -0.36 3.26
CA LEU A 39 3.32 -0.45 4.68
C LEU A 39 2.02 -0.39 5.47
N ASP A 40 1.87 -1.35 6.39
CA ASP A 40 0.74 -1.43 7.29
C ASP A 40 1.20 -1.19 8.74
N TYR A 41 0.44 -0.35 9.43
CA TYR A 41 0.68 0.02 10.81
C TYR A 41 -0.62 -0.06 11.60
N THR A 42 -0.61 -0.88 12.65
CA THR A 42 -1.76 -1.06 13.53
C THR A 42 -1.53 -0.30 14.84
N THR A 43 -2.50 0.53 15.21
CA THR A 43 -2.50 1.31 16.45
C THR A 43 -3.92 1.42 16.98
N HIS A 44 -4.14 1.24 18.29
CA HIS A 44 -5.39 1.53 19.01
C HIS A 44 -6.71 1.37 18.20
N GLY A 45 -7.00 0.15 17.72
CA GLY A 45 -8.24 -0.12 16.99
C GLY A 45 -8.31 0.47 15.58
N ALA A 46 -7.17 0.88 15.02
CA ALA A 46 -7.06 1.36 13.66
C ALA A 46 -5.91 0.67 12.91
N LEU A 47 -6.15 0.42 11.62
CA LEU A 47 -5.15 0.02 10.64
C LEU A 47 -4.89 1.20 9.71
N ILE A 48 -3.63 1.63 9.65
CA ILE A 48 -3.16 2.65 8.71
C ILE A 48 -2.32 1.94 7.65
N SER A 49 -2.76 2.00 6.41
CA SER A 49 -2.08 1.43 5.25
C SER A 49 -1.60 2.55 4.34
N ALA A 50 -0.32 2.58 4.02
CA ALA A 50 0.26 3.50 3.04
C ALA A 50 0.88 2.71 1.89
N GLU A 51 0.58 3.08 0.66
CA GLU A 51 1.11 2.43 -0.54
C GLU A 51 1.57 3.47 -1.55
N VAL A 52 2.75 3.25 -2.12
CA VAL A 52 3.24 3.96 -3.30
C VAL A 52 3.36 2.98 -4.45
N GLY A 53 2.84 3.36 -5.61
CA GLY A 53 2.84 2.55 -6.82
C GLY A 53 3.34 3.33 -8.03
N GLN A 54 4.01 2.64 -8.94
CA GLN A 54 4.42 3.15 -10.24
C GLN A 54 3.86 2.24 -11.33
N THR A 55 3.30 2.87 -12.36
CA THR A 55 2.87 2.21 -13.59
C THR A 55 3.72 2.71 -14.75
N LEU A 56 4.37 1.80 -15.47
CA LEU A 56 5.13 2.10 -16.69
C LEU A 56 4.25 1.83 -17.91
N PHE A 57 4.22 2.76 -18.85
CA PHE A 57 3.47 2.65 -20.10
C PHE A 57 4.40 2.58 -21.30
N ARG A 58 3.91 1.97 -22.38
CA ARG A 58 4.67 1.65 -23.60
C ARG A 58 5.38 2.83 -24.28
N ASN A 59 4.86 4.05 -24.12
CA ASN A 59 5.41 5.26 -24.73
C ASN A 59 6.44 5.98 -23.84
N ASN A 60 7.14 5.26 -22.95
CA ASN A 60 8.04 5.82 -21.93
C ASN A 60 7.36 6.83 -20.99
N TYR A 61 6.04 6.74 -20.86
CA TYR A 61 5.31 7.47 -19.85
C TYR A 61 5.28 6.64 -18.57
N SER A 62 5.33 7.29 -17.42
CA SER A 62 5.13 6.63 -16.13
C SER A 62 4.18 7.44 -15.30
N ASP A 63 3.26 6.77 -14.61
CA ASP A 63 2.42 7.37 -13.58
C ASP A 63 2.88 6.86 -12.21
N ILE A 64 2.92 7.76 -11.22
CA ILE A 64 3.31 7.46 -9.85
C ILE A 64 2.20 7.95 -8.94
N GLY A 65 1.60 7.01 -8.21
CA GLY A 65 0.54 7.27 -7.25
C GLY A 65 0.96 6.92 -5.84
N ALA A 66 0.43 7.64 -4.86
CA ALA A 66 0.49 7.25 -3.46
C ALA A 66 -0.91 7.30 -2.86
N ARG A 67 -1.24 6.31 -2.04
CA ARG A 67 -2.50 6.24 -1.30
C ARG A 67 -2.24 5.96 0.18
N VAL A 68 -3.04 6.58 1.04
CA VAL A 68 -3.09 6.30 2.47
C VAL A 68 -4.53 5.98 2.84
N THR A 69 -4.73 4.84 3.50
CA THR A 69 -6.02 4.36 3.97
C THR A 69 -5.97 4.23 5.49
N VAL A 70 -7.04 4.66 6.16
CA VAL A 70 -7.21 4.47 7.60
C VAL A 70 -8.52 3.72 7.80
N GLN A 71 -8.43 2.54 8.39
CA GLN A 71 -9.57 1.72 8.78
C GLN A 71 -9.66 1.72 10.31
N PHE A 72 -10.86 1.93 10.84
CA PHE A 72 -11.15 1.83 12.27
C PHE A 72 -12.01 0.58 12.53
N ASP A 73 -11.65 -0.21 13.53
CA ASP A 73 -12.48 -1.27 14.09
C ASP A 73 -13.31 -0.67 15.25
N PHE A 74 -14.64 -0.69 15.11
CA PHE A 74 -15.60 -0.21 16.11
C PHE A 74 -16.24 -1.35 16.88
#